data_AF-A0A5E6WLY4-F1
#
_entry.id   AF-A0A5E6WLY4-F1
#
_cell.length_a   1.000
_cell.length_b   1.000
_cell.length_c   1.000
_cell.angle_alpha   90.00
_cell.angle_beta   90.00
_cell.angle_gamma   90.00
#
_symmetry.space_group_name_H-M   'P 1'
#
loop_
_entity.id
_entity.type
_entity.pdbx_description
1 polymer ?
#
loop_
_entity_poly.entity_id
_entity_poly.type
_entity_poly.pdbx_seq_one_letter_code
_entity_poly.pdbx_strand_id
1 'polypeptide(L)'
;MNLTRLRADALAGLTTSFALLPECIAFALVAHLNPLMGLYGAFIICTLTALFGGRPGMVSGAAGSMAVVIVALVVQHGVAYLLATVLLGGLIMVAFGLLRLGKLVRMVPHSVMLGFVNGLAIIIALAQLEHFKNGEHWLSGTPLYVMTGLVLVTMAIVYLLPRITRAVPPALVAILGVGLAVYLLGLPTRTLGDMAHIAGGLPTLALPQVPWTLETLGIIAPYAFLMAMVGLLETLLTLNLTDEITETRGYPDRESVALGAANMVSGLFGGMGGCAMIGQTVINLSSGGRGRFSGVFAGVMILLFILFLSPFIERIPLAALVGVMFVVSQQTFAWASLRVINKVPLNDVLVIIAVTVITVFTDLATAVLCGIVIAALNFAWQQARELYADEHLEADGSKLYRLHGTLFFASTTPFLNQFDPANDPAQVTLDCRHLSFVDYSAIAALMTLRERYAKAGKHLRVLHLSERCKKLLKRAKVHHD
;
A
#
# COMPACT_ATOMS: atom_id res chain seq x y z
N MET A 1 29.72 11.85 -13.29
CA MET A 1 29.33 10.70 -12.44
C MET A 1 30.56 9.80 -12.30
N ASN A 2 30.99 9.40 -11.10
CA ASN A 2 32.18 8.54 -10.95
C ASN A 2 31.96 7.19 -11.65
N LEU A 3 32.94 6.74 -12.44
CA LEU A 3 32.87 5.50 -13.22
C LEU A 3 32.53 4.28 -12.33
N THR A 4 33.07 4.26 -11.11
CA THR A 4 32.81 3.23 -10.09
C THR A 4 31.34 3.18 -9.68
N ARG A 5 30.66 4.33 -9.57
CA ARG A 5 29.23 4.39 -9.24
C ARG A 5 28.36 3.95 -10.42
N LEU A 6 28.73 4.32 -11.64
CA LEU A 6 28.03 3.88 -12.85
C LEU A 6 28.07 2.35 -12.97
N ARG A 7 29.23 1.72 -12.72
CA ARG A 7 29.37 0.26 -12.72
C ARG A 7 28.53 -0.39 -11.61
N ALA A 8 28.52 0.16 -10.40
CA ALA A 8 27.72 -0.35 -9.30
C ALA A 8 26.22 -0.27 -9.61
N ASP A 9 25.75 0.88 -10.11
CA ASP A 9 24.36 1.07 -10.54
C ASP A 9 23.99 0.13 -11.72
N ALA A 10 24.89 -0.10 -12.68
CA ALA A 10 24.64 -1.03 -13.78
C ALA A 10 24.45 -2.48 -13.28
N LEU A 11 25.34 -2.94 -12.39
CA LEU A 11 25.29 -4.29 -11.83
C LEU A 11 24.06 -4.47 -10.93
N ALA A 12 23.74 -3.46 -10.11
CA ALA A 12 22.54 -3.47 -9.28
C ALA A 12 21.26 -3.47 -10.14
N GLY A 13 21.21 -2.63 -11.17
CA GLY A 13 20.10 -2.60 -12.13
C GLY A 13 19.92 -3.93 -12.86
N LEU A 14 21.02 -4.56 -13.29
CA LEU A 14 20.99 -5.90 -13.90
C LEU A 14 20.43 -6.95 -12.93
N THR A 15 20.96 -6.98 -11.70
CA THR A 15 20.51 -7.91 -10.65
C THR A 15 19.02 -7.75 -10.36
N THR A 16 18.57 -6.49 -10.27
CA THR A 16 17.18 -6.13 -10.06
C THR A 16 16.30 -6.54 -11.24
N SER A 17 16.73 -6.34 -12.49
CA SER A 17 15.97 -6.74 -13.68
C SER A 17 15.70 -8.24 -13.74
N PHE A 18 16.67 -9.08 -13.33
CA PHE A 18 16.48 -10.52 -13.25
C PHE A 18 15.53 -10.93 -12.13
N ALA A 19 15.53 -10.22 -11.00
CA ALA A 19 14.61 -10.46 -9.91
C ALA A 19 13.18 -10.01 -10.25
N LEU A 20 13.03 -8.92 -11.01
CA LEU A 20 11.75 -8.37 -11.46
C LEU A 20 11.04 -9.27 -12.48
N LEU A 21 11.78 -9.85 -13.41
CA LEU A 21 11.24 -10.61 -14.53
C LEU A 21 10.19 -11.67 -14.11
N PRO A 22 10.49 -12.61 -13.19
CA PRO A 22 9.52 -13.62 -12.79
C PRO A 22 8.35 -13.06 -11.98
N GLU A 23 8.59 -12.06 -11.13
CA GLU A 23 7.53 -11.44 -10.32
C GLU A 23 6.50 -10.74 -11.21
N CYS A 24 6.94 -9.94 -12.18
CA CYS A 24 6.04 -9.22 -13.08
C CYS A 24 5.23 -10.17 -13.97
N ILE A 25 5.83 -11.29 -14.41
CA ILE A 25 5.11 -12.35 -15.13
C ILE A 25 4.04 -12.96 -14.23
N ALA A 26 4.42 -13.35 -13.00
CA ALA A 26 3.50 -13.98 -12.07
C ALA A 26 2.34 -13.06 -11.68
N PHE A 27 2.59 -11.78 -11.40
CA PHE A 27 1.55 -10.82 -11.05
C PHE A 27 0.60 -10.54 -12.22
N ALA A 28 1.10 -10.51 -13.46
CA ALA A 28 0.23 -10.45 -14.63
C ALA A 28 -0.69 -11.68 -14.73
N LEU A 29 -0.16 -12.89 -14.49
CA LEU A 29 -0.98 -14.12 -14.46
C LEU A 29 -2.03 -14.09 -13.35
N VAL A 30 -1.68 -13.60 -12.14
CA VAL A 30 -2.64 -13.41 -11.05
C VAL A 30 -3.77 -12.47 -11.50
N ALA A 31 -3.44 -11.38 -12.19
CA ALA A 31 -4.41 -10.44 -12.76
C ALA A 31 -5.18 -10.97 -13.99
N HIS A 32 -4.97 -12.22 -14.41
CA HIS A 32 -5.55 -12.80 -15.63
C HIS A 32 -5.17 -12.01 -16.89
N LEU A 33 -3.95 -11.47 -16.91
CA LEU A 33 -3.40 -10.70 -18.02
C LEU A 33 -2.33 -11.51 -18.76
N ASN A 34 -2.09 -11.13 -20.01
CA ASN A 34 -0.91 -11.59 -20.73
C ASN A 34 0.36 -11.11 -19.96
N PRO A 35 1.33 -11.99 -19.66
CA PRO A 35 2.59 -11.63 -19.02
C PRO A 35 3.33 -10.44 -19.64
N LEU A 36 3.21 -10.25 -20.96
CA LEU A 36 3.79 -9.09 -21.65
C LEU A 36 3.29 -7.75 -21.08
N MET A 37 2.03 -7.66 -20.65
CA MET A 37 1.50 -6.43 -20.04
C MET A 37 2.16 -6.11 -18.70
N GLY A 38 2.51 -7.14 -17.93
CA GLY A 38 3.30 -6.99 -16.70
C GLY A 38 4.73 -6.52 -17.00
N LEU A 39 5.36 -7.09 -18.03
CA LEU A 39 6.72 -6.73 -18.43
C LEU A 39 6.82 -5.32 -19.05
N TYR A 40 5.85 -4.93 -19.88
CA TYR A 40 5.75 -3.55 -20.40
C TYR A 40 5.50 -2.55 -19.27
N GLY A 41 4.59 -2.87 -18.35
CA GLY A 41 4.37 -2.07 -17.14
C GLY A 41 5.66 -1.91 -16.34
N ALA A 42 6.38 -3.01 -16.08
CA ALA A 42 7.64 -2.99 -15.35
C ALA A 42 8.70 -2.12 -16.04
N PHE A 43 8.92 -2.29 -17.34
CA PHE A 43 9.84 -1.45 -18.12
C PHE A 43 9.51 0.04 -18.01
N ILE A 44 8.26 0.41 -18.31
CA ILE A 44 7.82 1.81 -18.39
C ILE A 44 7.87 2.45 -17.00
N ILE A 45 7.27 1.79 -16.01
CA ILE A 45 7.21 2.29 -14.63
C ILE A 45 8.60 2.43 -14.04
N CYS A 46 9.46 1.39 -14.16
CA CYS A 46 10.81 1.42 -13.63
C CYS A 46 11.64 2.54 -14.25
N THR A 47 11.59 2.66 -15.58
CA THR A 47 12.39 3.66 -16.30
C THR A 47 11.94 5.08 -15.99
N LEU A 48 10.64 5.37 -16.05
CA LEU A 48 10.12 6.72 -15.88
C LEU A 48 10.20 7.20 -14.43
N THR A 49 9.89 6.34 -13.46
CA THR A 49 10.06 6.70 -12.04
C THR A 49 11.53 6.88 -11.68
N ALA A 50 12.44 6.06 -12.21
CA ALA A 50 13.87 6.30 -12.03
C ALA A 50 14.33 7.64 -12.63
N LEU A 51 13.84 8.02 -13.82
CA LEU A 51 14.19 9.28 -14.49
C LEU A 51 13.60 10.53 -13.83
N PHE A 52 12.35 10.46 -13.37
CA PHE A 52 11.59 11.65 -12.95
C PHE A 52 11.24 11.69 -11.46
N GLY A 53 11.26 10.54 -10.79
CA GLY A 53 10.93 10.35 -9.37
C GLY A 53 11.74 11.22 -8.40
N GLY A 54 11.18 11.35 -7.20
CA GLY A 54 11.75 12.03 -6.06
C GLY A 54 12.76 11.20 -5.28
N ARG A 55 12.90 9.88 -5.56
CA ARG A 55 13.79 9.01 -4.79
C ARG A 55 14.75 8.13 -5.63
N PRO A 56 16.02 8.55 -5.81
CA PRO A 56 17.06 7.70 -6.42
C PRO A 56 17.33 6.42 -5.61
N GLY A 57 17.63 5.32 -6.32
CA GLY A 57 17.86 4.00 -5.72
C GLY A 57 16.60 3.18 -5.46
N MET A 58 15.42 3.80 -5.53
CA MET A 58 14.13 3.11 -5.44
C MET A 58 13.76 2.47 -6.78
N VAL A 59 13.14 1.29 -6.72
CA VAL A 59 12.74 0.52 -7.90
C VAL A 59 11.22 0.37 -7.92
N SER A 60 10.63 0.64 -9.07
CA SER A 60 9.19 0.53 -9.32
C SER A 60 8.91 -0.36 -10.52
N GLY A 61 7.73 -0.95 -10.58
CA GLY A 61 7.35 -1.89 -11.64
C GLY A 61 5.97 -2.46 -11.42
N ALA A 62 5.64 -3.53 -12.15
CA ALA A 62 4.35 -4.20 -11.99
C ALA A 62 4.33 -4.98 -10.67
N ALA A 63 3.50 -4.55 -9.73
CA ALA A 63 3.41 -5.09 -8.38
C ALA A 63 2.14 -5.93 -8.18
N GLY A 64 2.23 -6.94 -7.31
CA GLY A 64 1.10 -7.81 -6.98
C GLY A 64 -0.05 -7.07 -6.30
N SER A 65 0.24 -6.05 -5.50
CA SER A 65 -0.75 -5.16 -4.89
C SER A 65 -1.68 -4.53 -5.94
N MET A 66 -1.11 -4.02 -7.02
CA MET A 66 -1.84 -3.43 -8.13
C MET A 66 -2.60 -4.49 -8.91
N ALA A 67 -1.97 -5.64 -9.17
CA ALA A 67 -2.57 -6.79 -9.84
C ALA A 67 -3.87 -7.22 -9.16
N VAL A 68 -3.84 -7.41 -7.84
CA VAL A 68 -4.99 -7.91 -7.08
C VAL A 68 -6.16 -6.92 -7.08
N VAL A 69 -5.90 -5.61 -7.07
CA VAL A 69 -6.97 -4.59 -7.14
C VAL A 69 -7.75 -4.67 -8.45
N ILE A 70 -7.08 -5.00 -9.56
CA ILE A 70 -7.67 -4.96 -10.91
C ILE A 70 -8.21 -6.30 -11.39
N VAL A 71 -7.93 -7.43 -10.71
CA VAL A 71 -8.40 -8.78 -11.11
C VAL A 71 -9.90 -8.78 -11.39
N ALA A 72 -10.70 -8.28 -10.45
CA ALA A 72 -12.16 -8.29 -10.57
C ALA A 72 -12.64 -7.49 -11.79
N LEU A 73 -12.02 -6.34 -12.06
CA LEU A 73 -12.32 -5.52 -13.23
C LEU A 73 -11.97 -6.25 -14.53
N VAL A 74 -10.79 -6.88 -14.60
CA VAL A 74 -10.33 -7.61 -15.78
C VAL A 74 -11.26 -8.79 -16.08
N VAL A 75 -11.63 -9.57 -15.07
CA VAL A 75 -12.51 -10.73 -15.22
C VAL A 75 -13.92 -10.32 -15.66
N GLN A 76 -14.44 -9.20 -15.16
CA GLN A 76 -15.81 -8.77 -15.45
C GLN A 76 -15.95 -7.92 -16.73
N HIS A 77 -14.98 -7.05 -17.02
CA HIS A 77 -15.08 -6.03 -18.07
C HIS A 77 -13.94 -6.09 -19.11
N GLY A 78 -12.92 -6.91 -18.86
CA GLY A 78 -11.81 -7.12 -19.79
C GLY A 78 -10.68 -6.11 -19.70
N VAL A 79 -9.65 -6.37 -20.50
CA VAL A 79 -8.37 -5.65 -20.48
C VAL A 79 -8.49 -4.18 -20.92
N ALA A 80 -9.45 -3.85 -21.79
CA ALA A 80 -9.64 -2.46 -22.22
C ALA A 80 -10.06 -1.54 -21.06
N TYR A 81 -10.92 -2.03 -20.16
CA TYR A 81 -11.31 -1.32 -18.94
C TYR A 81 -10.15 -1.18 -17.96
N LEU A 82 -9.26 -2.18 -17.88
CA LEU A 82 -8.02 -2.06 -17.14
C LEU A 82 -7.17 -0.89 -17.66
N LEU A 83 -6.89 -0.82 -18.96
CA LEU A 83 -6.04 0.25 -19.51
C LEU A 83 -6.63 1.65 -19.23
N ALA A 84 -7.96 1.80 -19.35
CA ALA A 84 -8.65 3.03 -18.97
C ALA A 84 -8.50 3.35 -17.46
N THR A 85 -8.58 2.33 -16.61
CA THR A 85 -8.40 2.44 -15.16
C THR A 85 -6.98 2.84 -14.79
N VAL A 86 -5.97 2.28 -15.45
CA VAL A 86 -4.55 2.61 -15.25
C VAL A 86 -4.28 4.07 -15.62
N LEU A 87 -4.88 4.56 -16.72
CA LEU A 87 -4.79 5.97 -17.13
C LEU A 87 -5.43 6.90 -16.10
N LEU A 88 -6.66 6.61 -15.67
CA LEU A 88 -7.37 7.40 -14.69
C LEU A 88 -6.67 7.36 -13.32
N GLY A 89 -6.19 6.20 -12.89
CA GLY A 89 -5.42 6.02 -11.67
C GLY A 89 -4.13 6.84 -11.70
N GLY A 90 -3.40 6.80 -12.82
CA GLY A 90 -2.23 7.63 -13.04
C GLY A 90 -2.53 9.13 -12.96
N LEU A 91 -3.66 9.57 -13.55
CA LEU A 91 -4.12 10.96 -13.45
C LEU A 91 -4.41 11.36 -11.98
N ILE A 92 -5.08 10.50 -11.22
CA ILE A 92 -5.35 10.71 -9.79
C ILE A 92 -4.04 10.84 -9.00
N MET A 93 -3.04 9.97 -9.26
CA MET A 93 -1.72 10.04 -8.63
C MET A 93 -0.97 11.33 -8.98
N VAL A 94 -1.04 11.79 -10.24
CA VAL A 94 -0.48 13.08 -10.65
C VAL A 94 -1.16 14.22 -9.90
N ALA A 95 -2.49 14.25 -9.85
CA ALA A 95 -3.25 15.26 -9.12
C ALA A 95 -2.87 15.26 -7.63
N PHE A 96 -2.75 14.08 -7.01
CA PHE A 96 -2.34 13.92 -5.62
C PHE A 96 -0.96 14.53 -5.34
N GLY A 97 0.02 14.30 -6.22
CA GLY A 97 1.35 14.88 -6.12
C GLY A 97 1.36 16.40 -6.35
N LEU A 98 0.61 16.90 -7.34
CA LEU A 98 0.50 18.34 -7.63
C LEU A 98 -0.16 19.13 -6.48
N LEU A 99 -1.16 18.53 -5.83
CA LEU A 99 -1.83 19.08 -4.65
C LEU A 99 -0.99 18.98 -3.37
N ARG A 100 0.23 18.42 -3.45
CA ARG A 100 1.18 18.24 -2.33
C ARG A 100 0.60 17.40 -1.18
N LEU A 101 -0.16 16.37 -1.54
CA LEU A 101 -0.82 15.48 -0.61
C LEU A 101 0.09 14.32 -0.15
N GLY A 102 1.36 14.26 -0.58
CA GLY A 102 2.31 13.20 -0.21
C GLY A 102 2.50 13.02 1.30
N LYS A 103 2.23 14.06 2.10
CA LYS A 103 2.25 13.99 3.56
C LYS A 103 1.08 13.20 4.16
N LEU A 104 -0.05 13.08 3.46
CA LEU A 104 -1.26 12.42 3.96
C LEU A 104 -1.06 10.91 4.17
N VAL A 105 -0.08 10.28 3.50
CA VAL A 105 0.23 8.86 3.73
C VAL A 105 0.63 8.57 5.17
N ARG A 106 1.17 9.55 5.91
CA ARG A 106 1.46 9.41 7.35
C ARG A 106 0.21 9.17 8.19
N MET A 107 -0.99 9.42 7.65
CA MET A 107 -2.26 9.20 8.33
C MET A 107 -2.77 7.77 8.18
N VAL A 108 -2.15 6.92 7.33
CA VAL A 108 -2.59 5.53 7.18
C VAL A 108 -2.12 4.70 8.38
N PRO A 109 -3.04 4.12 9.15
CA PRO A 109 -2.68 3.37 10.35
C PRO A 109 -1.88 2.11 10.02
N HIS A 110 -0.86 1.83 10.84
CA HIS A 110 0.00 0.67 10.61
C HIS A 110 -0.75 -0.67 10.66
N SER A 111 -1.82 -0.76 11.47
CA SER A 111 -2.71 -1.92 11.54
C SER A 111 -3.38 -2.23 10.20
N VAL A 112 -3.82 -1.21 9.46
CA VAL A 112 -4.41 -1.38 8.12
C VAL A 112 -3.36 -1.92 7.15
N MET A 113 -2.13 -1.39 7.20
CA MET A 113 -1.04 -1.84 6.32
C MET A 113 -0.66 -3.30 6.58
N LEU A 114 -0.55 -3.71 7.85
CA LEU A 114 -0.27 -5.10 8.21
C LEU A 114 -1.38 -6.04 7.74
N GLY A 115 -2.64 -5.66 7.92
CA GLY A 115 -3.78 -6.42 7.45
C GLY A 115 -3.81 -6.58 5.93
N PHE A 116 -3.50 -5.49 5.21
CA PHE A 116 -3.38 -5.44 3.75
C PHE A 116 -2.27 -6.36 3.23
N VAL A 117 -1.06 -6.24 3.79
CA VAL A 117 0.10 -7.06 3.38
C VAL A 117 -0.14 -8.55 3.63
N ASN A 118 -0.75 -8.90 4.77
CA ASN A 118 -1.15 -10.28 5.07
C ASN A 118 -2.20 -10.81 4.08
N GLY A 119 -3.24 -10.03 3.80
CA GLY A 119 -4.28 -10.41 2.85
C GLY A 119 -3.72 -10.59 1.44
N LEU A 120 -2.86 -9.68 0.98
CA LEU A 120 -2.16 -9.76 -0.30
C LEU A 120 -1.32 -11.03 -0.41
N ALA A 121 -0.53 -11.34 0.62
CA ALA A 121 0.28 -12.56 0.67
C ALA A 121 -0.59 -13.82 0.51
N ILE A 122 -1.71 -13.90 1.23
CA ILE A 122 -2.65 -15.03 1.14
C ILE A 122 -3.25 -15.13 -0.27
N ILE A 123 -3.71 -14.03 -0.87
CA ILE A 123 -4.26 -14.02 -2.23
C ILE A 123 -3.23 -14.52 -3.24
N ILE A 124 -1.98 -14.07 -3.14
CA ILE A 124 -0.90 -14.52 -4.04
C ILE A 124 -0.71 -16.04 -3.91
N ALA A 125 -0.69 -16.59 -2.69
CA ALA A 125 -0.57 -18.03 -2.46
C ALA A 125 -1.78 -18.80 -3.00
N LEU A 126 -3.00 -18.31 -2.78
CA LEU A 126 -4.22 -18.92 -3.31
C LEU A 126 -4.23 -18.93 -4.84
N ALA A 127 -3.80 -17.83 -5.47
CA ALA A 127 -3.67 -17.76 -6.92
C ALA A 127 -2.62 -18.74 -7.47
N GLN A 128 -1.59 -19.08 -6.69
CA GLN A 128 -0.64 -20.13 -7.08
C GLN A 128 -1.30 -21.52 -7.09
N LEU A 129 -2.26 -21.80 -6.21
CA LEU A 129 -2.98 -23.07 -6.17
C LEU A 129 -3.85 -23.31 -7.41
N GLU A 130 -4.31 -22.27 -8.09
CA GLU A 130 -5.06 -22.43 -9.36
C GLU A 130 -4.23 -23.11 -10.45
N HIS A 131 -2.89 -22.97 -10.42
CA HIS A 131 -2.00 -23.66 -11.36
C HIS A 131 -1.89 -25.17 -11.10
N PHE A 132 -2.37 -25.64 -9.94
CA PHE A 132 -2.53 -27.07 -9.64
C PHE A 132 -3.89 -27.61 -10.13
N LYS A 133 -4.65 -26.82 -10.88
CA LYS A 133 -5.88 -27.25 -11.55
C LYS A 133 -5.71 -27.26 -13.08
N ASN A 134 -6.53 -28.07 -13.70
CA ASN A 134 -6.75 -28.08 -15.14
C ASN A 134 -8.22 -27.77 -15.40
N GLY A 135 -8.54 -26.50 -15.64
CA GLY A 135 -9.92 -26.02 -15.56
C GLY A 135 -10.43 -26.11 -14.12
N GLU A 136 -11.58 -26.75 -13.91
CA GLU A 136 -12.14 -26.92 -12.56
C GLU A 136 -11.61 -28.15 -11.80
N HIS A 137 -10.88 -29.04 -12.47
CA HIS A 137 -10.40 -30.28 -11.87
C HIS A 137 -8.97 -30.14 -11.35
N TRP A 138 -8.72 -30.61 -10.12
CA TRP A 138 -7.37 -30.71 -9.57
C TRP A 138 -6.51 -31.69 -10.37
N LEU A 139 -5.24 -31.35 -10.55
CA LEU A 139 -4.25 -32.27 -11.11
C LEU A 139 -4.21 -33.54 -10.24
N SER A 140 -4.12 -34.69 -10.88
CA SER A 140 -4.04 -35.99 -10.23
C SER A 140 -2.99 -36.88 -10.92
N GLY A 141 -2.49 -37.89 -10.21
CA GLY A 141 -1.47 -38.81 -10.74
C GLY A 141 -0.13 -38.14 -11.04
N THR A 142 0.53 -38.58 -12.11
CA THR A 142 1.88 -38.15 -12.50
C THR A 142 2.03 -36.62 -12.65
N PRO A 143 1.12 -35.89 -13.33
CA PRO A 143 1.21 -34.43 -13.44
C PRO A 143 1.26 -33.70 -12.09
N LEU A 144 0.49 -34.17 -11.10
CA LEU A 144 0.50 -33.58 -9.75
C LEU A 144 1.85 -33.78 -9.05
N TYR A 145 2.40 -35.00 -9.12
CA TYR A 145 3.69 -35.31 -8.49
C TYR A 145 4.84 -34.56 -9.15
N VAL A 146 4.84 -34.44 -10.49
CA VAL A 146 5.84 -33.66 -11.22
C VAL A 146 5.73 -32.18 -10.85
N MET A 147 4.52 -31.59 -10.91
CA MET A 147 4.30 -30.20 -10.53
C MET A 147 4.77 -29.92 -9.10
N THR A 148 4.32 -30.73 -8.14
CA THR A 148 4.66 -30.58 -6.72
C THR A 148 6.16 -30.77 -6.49
N GLY A 149 6.78 -31.78 -7.10
CA GLY A 149 8.20 -32.05 -7.00
C GLY A 149 9.04 -30.87 -7.51
N LEU A 150 8.71 -30.33 -8.69
CA LEU A 150 9.40 -29.17 -9.26
C LEU A 150 9.20 -27.90 -8.43
N VAL A 151 8.00 -27.67 -7.88
CA VAL A 151 7.73 -26.57 -6.95
C VAL A 151 8.59 -26.69 -5.70
N LEU A 152 8.64 -27.87 -5.07
CA LEU A 152 9.45 -28.09 -3.88
C LEU A 152 10.95 -27.95 -4.16
N VAL A 153 11.44 -28.43 -5.30
CA VAL A 153 12.83 -28.24 -5.74
C VAL A 153 13.13 -26.75 -5.92
N THR A 154 12.22 -26.02 -6.57
CA THR A 154 12.35 -24.56 -6.74
C THR A 154 12.45 -23.87 -5.38
N MET A 155 11.53 -24.15 -4.46
CA MET A 155 11.54 -23.59 -3.11
C MET A 155 12.84 -23.94 -2.37
N ALA A 156 13.30 -25.18 -2.46
CA ALA A 156 14.54 -25.62 -1.85
C ALA A 156 15.75 -24.84 -2.39
N ILE A 157 15.83 -24.62 -3.70
CA ILE A 157 16.90 -23.77 -4.29
C ILE A 157 16.81 -22.35 -3.74
N VAL A 158 15.63 -21.74 -3.71
CA VAL A 158 15.45 -20.36 -3.24
C VAL A 158 15.87 -20.20 -1.77
N TYR A 159 15.61 -21.17 -0.89
CA TYR A 159 16.01 -21.09 0.53
C TYR A 159 17.48 -21.48 0.79
N LEU A 160 18.00 -22.47 0.07
CA LEU A 160 19.33 -23.03 0.34
C LEU A 160 20.44 -22.25 -0.36
N LEU A 161 20.20 -21.75 -1.57
CA LEU A 161 21.22 -21.08 -2.36
C LEU A 161 21.81 -19.84 -1.67
N PRO A 162 21.05 -18.94 -1.02
CA PRO A 162 21.59 -17.79 -0.28
C PRO A 162 22.60 -18.16 0.82
N ARG A 163 22.56 -19.42 1.31
CA ARG A 163 23.51 -19.93 2.31
C ARG A 163 24.84 -20.34 1.70
N ILE A 164 24.87 -20.63 0.40
CA ILE A 164 26.06 -21.05 -0.34
C ILE A 164 26.68 -19.85 -1.07
N THR A 165 25.86 -19.04 -1.74
CA THR A 165 26.31 -17.88 -2.52
C THR A 165 25.30 -16.75 -2.47
N ARG A 166 25.79 -15.51 -2.51
CA ARG A 166 24.99 -14.27 -2.60
C ARG A 166 25.25 -13.51 -3.90
N ALA A 167 25.96 -14.12 -4.84
CA ALA A 167 26.38 -13.44 -6.07
C ALA A 167 25.25 -13.27 -7.10
N VAL A 168 24.21 -14.12 -7.04
CA VAL A 168 23.13 -14.17 -8.04
C VAL A 168 21.77 -14.30 -7.33
N PRO A 169 20.68 -13.71 -7.84
CA PRO A 169 19.34 -13.88 -7.30
C PRO A 169 18.90 -15.36 -7.22
N PRO A 170 18.43 -15.85 -6.06
CA PRO A 170 18.03 -17.25 -5.89
C PRO A 170 16.88 -17.66 -6.80
N ALA A 171 15.91 -16.77 -7.02
CA ALA A 171 14.79 -17.01 -7.91
C ALA A 171 15.23 -17.28 -9.34
N LEU A 172 16.23 -16.54 -9.85
CA LEU A 172 16.78 -16.73 -11.19
C LEU A 172 17.43 -18.11 -11.32
N VAL A 173 18.25 -18.49 -10.34
CA VAL A 173 18.93 -19.80 -10.34
C VAL A 173 17.91 -20.94 -10.25
N ALA A 174 16.86 -20.77 -9.45
CA ALA A 174 15.77 -21.75 -9.38
C ALA A 174 15.06 -21.91 -10.73
N ILE A 175 14.68 -20.80 -11.38
CA ILE A 175 14.00 -20.81 -12.68
C ILE A 175 14.86 -21.44 -13.77
N LEU A 176 16.12 -21.01 -13.89
CA LEU A 176 17.03 -21.53 -14.91
C LEU A 176 17.41 -23.00 -14.63
N GLY A 177 17.68 -23.34 -13.37
CA GLY A 177 18.05 -24.70 -12.99
C GLY A 177 16.92 -25.70 -13.18
N VAL A 178 15.71 -25.35 -12.74
CA VAL A 178 14.51 -26.19 -12.94
C VAL A 178 14.12 -26.22 -14.41
N GLY A 179 14.19 -25.10 -15.13
CA GLY A 179 13.99 -25.05 -16.58
C GLY A 179 14.92 -25.97 -17.34
N LEU A 180 16.22 -25.94 -17.02
CA LEU A 180 17.21 -26.83 -17.63
C LEU A 180 16.94 -28.31 -17.27
N ALA A 181 16.61 -28.60 -16.02
CA ALA A 181 16.27 -29.97 -15.60
C ALA A 181 15.05 -30.51 -16.35
N VAL A 182 13.98 -29.71 -16.47
CA VAL A 182 12.78 -30.07 -17.24
C VAL A 182 13.12 -30.32 -18.71
N TYR A 183 13.93 -29.46 -19.32
CA TYR A 183 14.32 -29.59 -20.72
C TYR A 183 15.17 -30.85 -20.97
N LEU A 184 16.17 -31.11 -20.12
CA LEU A 184 17.08 -32.26 -20.27
C LEU A 184 16.40 -33.59 -19.97
N LEU A 185 15.49 -33.61 -18.99
CA LEU A 185 14.80 -34.84 -18.55
C LEU A 185 13.47 -35.07 -19.30
N GLY A 186 13.04 -34.12 -20.14
CA GLY A 186 11.78 -34.21 -20.89
C GLY A 186 10.55 -34.33 -19.98
N LEU A 187 10.55 -33.64 -18.83
CA LEU A 187 9.47 -33.77 -17.85
C LEU A 187 8.16 -33.17 -18.35
N PRO A 188 7.01 -33.86 -18.19
CA PRO A 188 5.72 -33.36 -18.62
C PRO A 188 5.23 -32.27 -17.65
N THR A 189 5.51 -31.01 -17.98
CA THR A 189 5.02 -29.84 -17.23
C THR A 189 4.58 -28.76 -18.21
N ARG A 190 3.62 -27.95 -17.77
CA ARG A 190 3.24 -26.73 -18.48
C ARG A 190 4.36 -25.72 -18.40
N THR A 191 4.55 -25.00 -19.50
CA THR A 191 5.45 -23.87 -19.64
C THR A 191 4.66 -22.58 -19.72
N LEU A 192 5.35 -21.45 -19.60
CA LEU A 192 4.72 -20.14 -19.71
C LEU A 192 4.14 -19.87 -21.11
N GLY A 193 4.78 -20.40 -22.15
CA GLY A 193 4.31 -20.31 -23.54
C GLY A 193 2.99 -21.04 -23.79
N ASP A 194 2.66 -22.04 -22.98
CA ASP A 194 1.36 -22.73 -23.05
C ASP A 194 0.21 -21.86 -22.51
N MET A 195 0.52 -20.89 -21.65
CA MET A 195 -0.46 -19.98 -21.03
C MET A 195 -0.65 -18.71 -21.85
N ALA A 196 0.45 -18.17 -22.38
CA ALA A 196 0.42 -16.94 -23.17
C ALA A 196 1.62 -16.87 -24.11
N HIS A 197 1.37 -16.43 -25.35
CA HIS A 197 2.43 -16.06 -26.26
C HIS A 197 3.11 -14.76 -25.79
N ILE A 198 4.44 -14.84 -25.65
CA ILE A 198 5.37 -13.77 -25.31
C ILE A 198 6.20 -13.50 -26.58
N ALA A 199 5.51 -13.15 -27.66
CA ALA A 199 6.14 -12.58 -28.85
C ALA A 199 6.46 -11.10 -28.56
N GLY A 200 7.60 -10.87 -27.90
CA GLY A 200 8.00 -9.56 -27.41
C GLY A 200 8.40 -8.62 -28.56
N GLY A 201 7.65 -7.53 -28.72
CA GLY A 201 7.99 -6.40 -29.58
C GLY A 201 8.28 -5.15 -28.77
N LEU A 202 8.53 -4.04 -29.45
CA LEU A 202 8.43 -2.74 -28.78
C LEU A 202 6.97 -2.50 -28.38
N PRO A 203 6.71 -1.94 -27.19
CA PRO A 203 5.35 -1.63 -26.80
C PRO A 203 4.74 -0.63 -27.79
N THR A 204 3.58 -0.98 -28.34
CA THR A 204 2.83 -0.14 -29.27
C THR A 204 1.75 0.64 -28.52
N LEU A 205 1.34 1.78 -29.08
CA LEU A 205 0.24 2.56 -28.51
C LEU A 205 -1.06 1.72 -28.52
N ALA A 206 -1.57 1.43 -27.33
CA ALA A 206 -2.78 0.67 -27.07
C ALA A 206 -3.81 1.56 -26.38
N LEU A 207 -4.47 2.42 -27.15
CA LEU A 207 -5.54 3.25 -26.62
C LEU A 207 -6.70 2.36 -26.10
N PRO A 208 -7.27 2.64 -24.91
CA PRO A 208 -8.36 1.86 -24.37
C PRO A 208 -9.56 1.87 -25.32
N GLN A 209 -9.94 0.70 -25.82
CA GLN A 209 -11.12 0.52 -26.67
C GLN A 209 -12.37 0.35 -25.80
N VAL A 210 -12.72 1.40 -25.05
CA VAL A 210 -13.92 1.45 -24.20
C VAL A 210 -14.84 2.60 -24.62
N PRO A 211 -16.15 2.50 -24.41
CA PRO A 211 -17.05 3.62 -24.59
C PRO A 211 -16.68 4.77 -23.64
N TRP A 212 -16.42 5.96 -24.16
CA TRP A 212 -16.11 7.15 -23.35
C TRP A 212 -17.39 7.78 -22.80
N THR A 213 -18.08 7.06 -21.91
CA THR A 213 -19.36 7.44 -21.29
C THR A 213 -19.23 7.62 -19.77
N LEU A 214 -20.20 8.29 -19.16
CA LEU A 214 -20.29 8.41 -17.70
C LEU A 214 -20.47 7.06 -16.99
N GLU A 215 -21.07 6.08 -17.68
CA GLU A 215 -21.21 4.71 -17.17
C GLU A 215 -19.85 4.02 -17.07
N THR A 216 -19.04 4.05 -18.13
CA THR A 216 -17.66 3.53 -18.09
C THR A 216 -16.87 4.22 -17.00
N LEU A 217 -17.01 5.54 -16.84
CA LEU A 217 -16.37 6.28 -15.76
C LEU A 217 -16.83 5.78 -14.37
N GLY A 218 -18.12 5.52 -14.18
CA GLY A 218 -18.67 4.95 -12.95
C GLY A 218 -18.12 3.56 -12.63
N ILE A 219 -17.83 2.75 -13.66
CA ILE A 219 -17.21 1.42 -13.50
C ILE A 219 -15.74 1.55 -13.12
N ILE A 220 -14.95 2.35 -13.84
CA ILE A 220 -13.49 2.40 -13.64
C ILE A 220 -13.07 3.29 -12.47
N ALA A 221 -13.85 4.31 -12.10
CA ALA A 221 -13.44 5.30 -11.11
C ALA A 221 -13.15 4.69 -9.71
N PRO A 222 -13.96 3.75 -9.17
CA PRO A 222 -13.64 3.08 -7.91
C PRO A 222 -12.31 2.32 -7.97
N TYR A 223 -12.09 1.52 -9.01
CA TYR A 223 -10.85 0.77 -9.20
C TYR A 223 -9.65 1.70 -9.40
N ALA A 224 -9.81 2.78 -10.17
CA ALA A 224 -8.75 3.76 -10.43
C ALA A 224 -8.35 4.50 -9.16
N PHE A 225 -9.32 4.90 -8.33
CA PHE A 225 -9.05 5.52 -7.04
C PHE A 225 -8.33 4.56 -6.09
N LEU A 226 -8.79 3.30 -6.01
CA LEU A 226 -8.18 2.29 -5.14
C LEU A 226 -6.77 1.92 -5.59
N MET A 227 -6.58 1.72 -6.89
CA MET A 227 -5.28 1.55 -7.53
C MET A 227 -4.35 2.73 -7.23
N ALA A 228 -4.85 3.97 -7.33
CA ALA A 228 -4.09 5.17 -6.98
C ALA A 228 -3.68 5.19 -5.51
N MET A 229 -4.60 4.90 -4.60
CA MET A 229 -4.32 4.87 -3.17
C MET A 229 -3.30 3.79 -2.81
N VAL A 230 -3.50 2.55 -3.25
CA VAL A 230 -2.58 1.44 -2.99
C VAL A 230 -1.19 1.74 -3.58
N GLY A 231 -1.13 2.18 -4.84
CA GLY A 231 0.13 2.50 -5.50
C GLY A 231 0.88 3.64 -4.82
N LEU A 232 0.20 4.70 -4.38
CA LEU A 232 0.80 5.80 -3.62
C LEU A 232 1.27 5.35 -2.23
N LEU A 233 0.48 4.52 -1.54
CA LEU A 233 0.84 4.02 -0.22
C LEU A 233 2.13 3.20 -0.26
N GLU A 234 2.18 2.19 -1.13
CA GLU A 234 3.38 1.35 -1.25
C GLU A 234 4.59 2.17 -1.72
N THR A 235 4.39 3.10 -2.64
CA THR A 235 5.47 3.96 -3.13
C THR A 235 6.05 4.84 -2.03
N LEU A 236 5.20 5.44 -1.21
CA LEU A 236 5.64 6.33 -0.15
C LEU A 236 6.20 5.57 1.06
N LEU A 237 5.75 4.34 1.33
CA LEU A 237 6.38 3.44 2.30
C LEU A 237 7.77 3.00 1.83
N THR A 238 7.89 2.62 0.57
CA THR A 238 9.17 2.24 -0.04
C THR A 238 10.14 3.43 -0.05
N LEU A 239 9.63 4.64 -0.29
CA LEU A 239 10.43 5.87 -0.18
C LEU A 239 10.96 6.07 1.24
N ASN A 240 10.12 5.94 2.27
CA ASN A 240 10.57 6.07 3.66
C ASN A 240 11.59 4.99 4.05
N LEU A 241 11.40 3.75 3.61
CA LEU A 241 12.37 2.67 3.81
C LEU A 241 13.71 2.98 3.12
N THR A 242 13.65 3.51 1.89
CA THR A 242 14.85 3.92 1.15
C THR A 242 15.55 5.07 1.90
N ASP A 243 14.79 6.03 2.45
CA ASP A 243 15.28 7.11 3.30
C ASP A 243 16.04 6.60 4.52
N GLU A 244 15.51 5.59 5.18
CA GLU A 244 16.16 4.94 6.30
C GLU A 244 17.44 4.19 5.89
N ILE A 245 17.39 3.37 4.84
CA ILE A 245 18.53 2.55 4.40
C ILE A 245 19.69 3.40 3.87
N THR A 246 19.40 4.51 3.18
CA THR A 246 20.46 5.34 2.60
C THR A 246 20.77 6.61 3.39
N GLU A 247 20.08 6.84 4.51
CA GLU A 247 20.24 8.03 5.35
C GLU A 247 20.11 9.36 4.58
N THR A 248 19.21 9.40 3.60
CA THR A 248 18.93 10.62 2.80
C THR A 248 17.44 10.85 2.67
N ARG A 249 17.03 12.06 2.30
CA ARG A 249 15.60 12.42 2.21
C ARG A 249 15.08 12.38 0.76
N GLY A 250 13.99 11.65 0.55
CA GLY A 250 13.23 11.66 -0.70
C GLY A 250 12.21 12.79 -0.80
N TYR A 251 11.63 12.96 -1.99
CA TYR A 251 10.58 13.94 -2.27
C TYR A 251 9.24 13.25 -2.60
N PRO A 252 8.36 13.02 -1.61
CA PRO A 252 7.08 12.33 -1.77
C PRO A 252 6.23 12.86 -2.93
N ASP A 253 6.00 14.17 -2.98
CA ASP A 253 5.10 14.77 -3.99
C ASP A 253 5.63 14.59 -5.41
N ARG A 254 6.96 14.70 -5.60
CA ARG A 254 7.62 14.47 -6.88
C ARG A 254 7.54 12.99 -7.29
N GLU A 255 7.70 12.10 -6.32
CA GLU A 255 7.56 10.66 -6.55
C GLU A 255 6.14 10.30 -6.99
N SER A 256 5.12 10.86 -6.33
CA SER A 256 3.71 10.66 -6.69
C SER A 256 3.39 11.14 -8.10
N VAL A 257 3.90 12.31 -8.51
CA VAL A 257 3.72 12.81 -9.89
C VAL A 257 4.41 11.89 -10.89
N ALA A 258 5.66 11.48 -10.62
CA ALA A 258 6.40 10.59 -11.52
C ALA A 258 5.73 9.22 -11.65
N LEU A 259 5.24 8.66 -10.54
CA LEU A 259 4.49 7.41 -10.52
C LEU A 259 3.20 7.51 -11.33
N GLY A 260 2.45 8.59 -11.16
CA GLY A 260 1.20 8.81 -11.89
C GLY A 260 1.43 8.96 -13.39
N ALA A 261 2.40 9.79 -13.79
CA ALA A 261 2.79 9.96 -15.18
C ALA A 261 3.28 8.64 -15.79
N ALA A 262 4.07 7.86 -15.04
CA ALA A 262 4.53 6.56 -15.49
C ALA A 262 3.39 5.56 -15.68
N ASN A 263 2.39 5.55 -14.78
CA ASN A 263 1.18 4.74 -14.94
C ASN A 263 0.36 5.16 -16.15
N MET A 264 0.21 6.47 -16.40
CA MET A 264 -0.46 6.93 -17.62
C MET A 264 0.24 6.42 -18.89
N VAL A 265 1.57 6.56 -18.96
CA VAL A 265 2.34 6.03 -20.09
C VAL A 265 2.22 4.51 -20.15
N SER A 266 2.31 3.80 -19.02
CA SER A 266 2.11 2.34 -18.98
C SER A 266 0.77 1.95 -19.60
N GLY A 267 -0.34 2.58 -19.19
CA GLY A 267 -1.66 2.30 -19.72
C GLY A 267 -1.78 2.59 -21.23
N LEU A 268 -1.18 3.69 -21.71
CA LEU A 268 -1.14 4.02 -23.15
C LEU A 268 -0.39 3.00 -23.99
N PHE A 269 0.56 2.28 -23.40
CA PHE A 269 1.42 1.32 -24.07
C PHE A 269 1.08 -0.14 -23.70
N GLY A 270 -0.13 -0.37 -23.21
CA GLY A 270 -0.65 -1.72 -22.93
C GLY A 270 -0.07 -2.39 -21.68
N GLY A 271 0.56 -1.62 -20.79
CA GLY A 271 1.09 -2.12 -19.52
C GLY A 271 0.04 -2.08 -18.41
N MET A 272 0.09 -3.05 -17.49
CA MET A 272 -0.88 -3.19 -16.39
C MET A 272 -0.81 -2.12 -15.29
N GLY A 273 0.14 -1.19 -15.37
CA GLY A 273 0.44 -0.23 -14.31
C GLY A 273 1.34 -0.83 -13.23
N GLY A 274 1.68 -0.01 -12.22
CA GLY A 274 2.64 -0.41 -11.21
C GLY A 274 2.87 0.62 -10.10
N CYS A 275 3.73 0.26 -9.16
CA CYS A 275 4.15 1.06 -8.01
C CYS A 275 5.58 0.68 -7.57
N ALA A 276 6.10 1.34 -6.54
CA ALA A 276 7.38 0.94 -5.97
C ALA A 276 7.29 -0.46 -5.34
N MET A 277 8.35 -1.25 -5.46
CA MET A 277 8.43 -2.57 -4.85
C MET A 277 9.50 -2.59 -3.77
N ILE A 278 9.06 -2.87 -2.55
CA ILE A 278 9.91 -2.92 -1.36
C ILE A 278 11.06 -3.92 -1.55
N GLY A 279 10.74 -5.17 -1.90
CA GLY A 279 11.74 -6.24 -2.06
C GLY A 279 12.80 -5.91 -3.11
N GLN A 280 12.36 -5.42 -4.27
CA GLN A 280 13.26 -5.07 -5.38
C GLN A 280 14.11 -3.85 -5.08
N THR A 281 13.55 -2.88 -4.35
CA THR A 281 14.32 -1.73 -3.85
C THR A 281 15.41 -2.18 -2.87
N VAL A 282 15.09 -3.09 -1.94
CA VAL A 282 16.09 -3.65 -1.02
C VAL A 282 17.18 -4.42 -1.76
N ILE A 283 16.83 -5.24 -2.76
CA ILE A 283 17.80 -5.96 -3.60
C ILE A 283 18.72 -4.98 -4.34
N ASN A 284 18.13 -3.94 -4.94
CA ASN A 284 18.87 -2.92 -5.67
C ASN A 284 19.88 -2.17 -4.78
N LEU A 285 19.42 -1.69 -3.61
CA LEU A 285 20.26 -0.99 -2.64
C LEU A 285 21.35 -1.89 -2.06
N SER A 286 21.01 -3.15 -1.75
CA SER A 286 21.96 -4.16 -1.24
C SER A 286 23.01 -4.54 -2.28
N SER A 287 22.67 -4.45 -3.57
CA SER A 287 23.58 -4.65 -4.70
C SER A 287 24.41 -3.41 -5.03
N GLY A 288 24.25 -2.32 -4.27
CA GLY A 288 25.01 -1.08 -4.40
C GLY A 288 24.36 0.00 -5.29
N GLY A 289 23.16 -0.26 -5.83
CA GLY A 289 22.43 0.65 -6.70
C GLY A 289 21.78 1.79 -5.92
N ARG A 290 22.43 2.96 -5.86
CA ARG A 290 21.93 4.14 -5.14
C ARG A 290 21.54 5.29 -6.07
N GLY A 291 21.97 5.25 -7.32
CA GLY A 291 21.64 6.28 -8.31
C GLY A 291 20.36 5.99 -9.09
N ARG A 292 19.93 6.99 -9.87
CA ARG A 292 18.81 6.87 -10.82
C ARG A 292 19.14 5.92 -11.96
N PHE A 293 20.42 5.84 -12.32
CA PHE A 293 20.89 4.98 -13.40
C PHE A 293 20.56 3.50 -13.15
N SER A 294 20.59 3.06 -11.88
CA SER A 294 20.25 1.68 -11.53
C SER A 294 18.84 1.29 -11.96
N GLY A 295 17.85 2.13 -11.67
CA GLY A 295 16.45 1.90 -12.05
C GLY A 295 16.22 2.03 -13.56
N VAL A 296 16.86 3.00 -14.22
CA VAL A 296 16.80 3.14 -15.68
C VAL A 296 17.38 1.90 -16.36
N PHE A 297 18.54 1.45 -15.90
CA PHE A 297 19.21 0.26 -16.42
C PHE A 297 18.35 -0.99 -16.20
N ALA A 298 17.75 -1.15 -15.01
CA ALA A 298 16.83 -2.25 -14.73
C ALA A 298 15.65 -2.29 -15.70
N GLY A 299 14.98 -1.15 -15.93
CA GLY A 299 13.87 -1.06 -16.88
C GLY A 299 14.30 -1.40 -18.31
N VAL A 300 15.39 -0.81 -18.79
CA VAL A 300 15.92 -1.09 -20.13
C VAL A 300 16.31 -2.56 -20.29
N MET A 301 16.91 -3.19 -19.26
CA MET A 301 17.22 -4.62 -19.29
C MET A 301 15.95 -5.49 -19.41
N ILE A 302 14.86 -5.12 -18.74
CA ILE A 302 13.57 -5.80 -18.91
C ILE A 302 13.10 -5.70 -20.36
N LEU A 303 13.18 -4.52 -20.99
CA LEU A 303 12.85 -4.36 -22.41
C LEU A 303 13.74 -5.25 -23.30
N LEU A 304 15.04 -5.31 -23.03
CA LEU A 304 15.95 -6.19 -23.77
C LEU A 304 15.60 -7.68 -23.58
N PHE A 305 15.18 -8.09 -22.37
CA PHE A 305 14.72 -9.46 -22.14
C PHE A 305 13.46 -9.78 -22.94
N ILE A 306 12.53 -8.84 -23.05
CA ILE A 306 11.33 -9.00 -23.89
C ILE A 306 11.73 -9.17 -25.36
N LEU A 307 12.62 -8.32 -25.88
CA LEU A 307 12.96 -8.30 -27.31
C LEU A 307 13.84 -9.49 -27.75
N PHE A 308 14.78 -9.93 -26.91
CA PHE A 308 15.79 -10.92 -27.30
C PHE A 308 15.65 -12.27 -26.59
N LEU A 309 15.04 -12.28 -25.39
CA LEU A 309 14.93 -13.47 -24.54
C LEU A 309 13.52 -14.05 -24.51
N SER A 310 12.56 -13.44 -25.22
CA SER A 310 11.18 -13.91 -25.37
C SER A 310 11.05 -15.42 -25.61
N PRO A 311 11.81 -16.05 -26.55
CA PRO A 311 11.69 -17.49 -26.81
C PRO A 311 12.17 -18.37 -25.64
N PHE A 312 13.07 -17.84 -24.80
CA PHE A 312 13.53 -18.54 -23.59
C PHE A 312 12.54 -18.35 -22.44
N ILE A 313 11.92 -17.16 -22.33
CA ILE A 313 10.91 -16.85 -21.32
C ILE A 313 9.70 -17.78 -21.48
N GLU A 314 9.25 -18.02 -22.72
CA GLU A 314 8.13 -18.95 -22.99
C GLU A 314 8.42 -20.39 -22.54
N ARG A 315 9.69 -20.81 -22.52
CA ARG A 315 10.08 -22.17 -22.12
C ARG A 315 10.21 -22.34 -20.60
N ILE A 316 10.01 -21.28 -19.81
CA ILE A 316 10.07 -21.36 -18.36
C ILE A 316 8.96 -22.29 -17.85
N PRO A 317 9.30 -23.35 -17.06
CA PRO A 317 8.28 -24.19 -16.45
C PRO A 317 7.42 -23.39 -15.48
N LEU A 318 6.10 -23.55 -15.60
CA LEU A 318 5.13 -22.91 -14.71
C LEU A 318 5.40 -23.27 -13.24
N ALA A 319 5.79 -24.52 -12.98
CA ALA A 319 6.17 -25.00 -11.64
C ALA A 319 7.28 -24.17 -10.98
N ALA A 320 8.24 -23.68 -11.76
CA ALA A 320 9.33 -22.85 -11.24
C ALA A 320 8.84 -21.46 -10.84
N LEU A 321 7.96 -20.84 -11.63
CA LEU A 321 7.34 -19.56 -11.26
C LEU A 321 6.46 -19.70 -10.02
N VAL A 322 5.63 -20.75 -9.97
CA VAL A 322 4.76 -21.06 -8.83
C VAL A 322 5.57 -21.27 -7.54
N GLY A 323 6.67 -22.04 -7.61
CA GLY A 323 7.55 -22.24 -6.46
C GLY A 323 8.20 -20.95 -5.96
N VAL A 324 8.68 -20.09 -6.86
CA VAL A 324 9.19 -18.76 -6.50
C VAL A 324 8.09 -17.93 -5.83
N MET A 325 6.87 -17.92 -6.38
CA MET A 325 5.77 -17.13 -5.84
C MET A 325 5.25 -17.59 -4.48
N PHE A 326 5.32 -18.89 -4.17
CA PHE A 326 5.06 -19.36 -2.80
C PHE A 326 6.07 -18.77 -1.82
N VAL A 327 7.35 -18.75 -2.18
CA VAL A 327 8.38 -18.14 -1.32
C VAL A 327 8.15 -16.64 -1.17
N VAL A 328 7.85 -15.93 -2.27
CA VAL A 328 7.56 -14.49 -2.26
C VAL A 328 6.33 -14.17 -1.40
N SER A 329 5.25 -14.94 -1.55
CA SER A 329 4.05 -14.81 -0.71
C SER A 329 4.37 -14.99 0.77
N GLN A 330 5.14 -16.03 1.13
CA GLN A 330 5.55 -16.25 2.51
C GLN A 330 6.42 -15.11 3.06
N GLN A 331 7.29 -14.52 2.23
CA GLN A 331 8.12 -13.38 2.61
C GLN A 331 7.33 -12.07 2.72
N THR A 332 6.26 -11.95 1.92
CA THR A 332 5.36 -10.80 1.96
C THR A 332 4.50 -10.85 3.22
N PHE A 333 4.09 -12.03 3.68
CA PHE A 333 3.29 -12.17 4.89
C PHE A 333 4.01 -11.53 6.10
N ALA A 334 3.34 -10.60 6.77
CA ALA A 334 3.92 -9.83 7.86
C ALA A 334 3.90 -10.65 9.16
N TRP A 335 4.81 -11.62 9.32
CA TRP A 335 4.91 -12.49 10.51
C TRP A 335 5.02 -11.75 11.85
N ALA A 336 5.49 -10.50 11.83
CA ALA A 336 5.49 -9.63 13.00
C ALA A 336 4.06 -9.35 13.51
N SER A 337 3.06 -9.27 12.62
CA SER A 337 1.65 -9.03 12.96
C SER A 337 1.10 -10.05 13.97
N LEU A 338 1.44 -11.34 13.82
CA LEU A 338 1.04 -12.40 14.75
C LEU A 338 1.70 -12.25 16.13
N ARG A 339 2.97 -11.80 16.15
CA ARG A 339 3.72 -11.61 17.41
C ARG A 339 3.27 -10.38 18.19
N VAL A 340 2.67 -9.39 17.52
CA VAL A 340 2.18 -8.17 18.17
C VAL A 340 0.75 -8.30 18.69
N ILE A 341 0.01 -9.37 18.35
CA ILE A 341 -1.37 -9.61 18.83
C ILE A 341 -1.49 -9.46 20.36
N ASN A 342 -0.51 -9.96 21.11
CA ASN A 342 -0.51 -9.89 22.57
C ASN A 342 0.20 -8.64 23.14
N LYS A 343 0.64 -7.71 22.29
CA LYS A 343 1.45 -6.53 22.67
C LYS A 343 0.78 -5.20 22.35
N VAL A 344 -0.26 -5.19 21.50
CA VAL A 344 -0.93 -3.97 21.03
C VAL A 344 -2.40 -3.95 21.46
N PRO A 345 -3.07 -2.79 21.46
CA PRO A 345 -4.48 -2.70 21.82
C PRO A 345 -5.35 -3.64 20.97
N LEU A 346 -6.38 -4.23 21.60
CA LEU A 346 -7.31 -5.16 20.94
C LEU A 346 -7.91 -4.56 19.66
N ASN A 347 -8.20 -3.26 19.66
CA ASN A 347 -8.75 -2.55 18.51
C ASN A 347 -7.83 -2.62 17.28
N ASP A 348 -6.52 -2.51 17.46
CA ASP A 348 -5.56 -2.58 16.35
C ASP A 348 -5.46 -3.99 15.80
N VAL A 349 -5.51 -5.00 16.68
CA VAL A 349 -5.55 -6.42 16.29
C VAL A 349 -6.81 -6.73 15.48
N LEU A 350 -7.96 -6.25 15.94
CA LEU A 350 -9.24 -6.43 15.24
C LEU A 350 -9.20 -5.81 13.84
N VAL A 351 -8.59 -4.62 13.69
CA VAL A 351 -8.41 -3.99 12.36
C VAL A 351 -7.53 -4.85 11.46
N ILE A 352 -6.39 -5.37 11.95
CA ILE A 352 -5.51 -6.25 11.16
C ILE A 352 -6.29 -7.46 10.65
N ILE A 353 -6.97 -8.17 11.56
CA ILE A 353 -7.74 -9.38 11.24
C ILE A 353 -8.87 -9.04 10.26
N ALA A 354 -9.64 -7.99 10.53
CA ALA A 354 -10.75 -7.59 9.68
C ALA A 354 -10.28 -7.27 8.25
N VAL A 355 -9.22 -6.47 8.09
CA VAL A 355 -8.68 -6.14 6.77
C VAL A 355 -8.16 -7.40 6.06
N THR A 356 -7.45 -8.29 6.75
CA THR A 356 -6.97 -9.56 6.16
C THR A 356 -8.14 -10.45 5.71
N VAL A 357 -9.17 -10.62 6.54
CA VAL A 357 -10.35 -11.44 6.22
C VAL A 357 -11.13 -10.84 5.06
N ILE A 358 -11.46 -9.54 5.10
CA ILE A 358 -12.18 -8.87 4.01
C ILE A 358 -11.40 -8.97 2.71
N THR A 359 -10.07 -8.80 2.76
CA THR A 359 -9.20 -8.95 1.59
C THR A 359 -9.38 -10.32 0.93
N VAL A 360 -9.34 -11.39 1.72
CA VAL A 360 -9.41 -12.78 1.21
C VAL A 360 -10.80 -13.12 0.67
N PHE A 361 -11.87 -12.60 1.27
CA PHE A 361 -13.25 -13.00 0.94
C PHE A 361 -13.99 -12.07 -0.02
N THR A 362 -13.59 -10.80 -0.15
CA THR A 362 -14.23 -9.86 -1.08
C THR A 362 -13.24 -9.43 -2.14
N ASP A 363 -12.45 -8.42 -1.81
CA ASP A 363 -11.49 -7.78 -2.69
C ASP A 363 -10.59 -6.87 -1.85
N LEU A 364 -9.34 -6.76 -2.28
CA LEU A 364 -8.30 -6.00 -1.59
C LEU A 364 -8.67 -4.51 -1.46
N ALA A 365 -9.42 -4.00 -2.42
CA ALA A 365 -9.73 -2.59 -2.55
C ALA A 365 -10.76 -2.16 -1.48
N THR A 366 -11.86 -2.91 -1.35
CA THR A 366 -12.84 -2.76 -0.27
C THR A 366 -12.21 -2.95 1.10
N ALA A 367 -11.29 -3.92 1.24
CA ALA A 367 -10.62 -4.19 2.51
C ALA A 367 -9.81 -3.00 3.03
N VAL A 368 -9.05 -2.32 2.16
CA VAL A 368 -8.28 -1.12 2.54
C VAL A 368 -9.21 0.02 2.96
N LEU A 369 -10.27 0.28 2.17
CA LEU A 369 -11.22 1.35 2.49
C LEU A 369 -11.91 1.11 3.84
N CYS A 370 -12.42 -0.11 4.06
CA CYS A 370 -13.03 -0.50 5.32
C CYS A 370 -12.02 -0.40 6.46
N GLY A 371 -10.78 -0.85 6.25
CA GLY A 371 -9.70 -0.76 7.23
C GLY A 371 -9.42 0.67 7.67
N ILE A 372 -9.30 1.60 6.72
CA ILE A 372 -9.08 3.03 7.01
C ILE A 372 -10.26 3.61 7.79
N VAL A 373 -11.50 3.30 7.40
CA VAL A 373 -12.70 3.79 8.11
C VAL A 373 -12.75 3.26 9.54
N ILE A 374 -12.56 1.94 9.74
CA ILE A 374 -12.58 1.33 11.06
C ILE A 374 -11.48 1.93 11.94
N ALA A 375 -10.27 2.10 11.39
CA ALA A 375 -9.15 2.65 12.14
C ALA A 375 -9.35 4.14 12.48
N ALA A 376 -9.91 4.93 11.57
CA ALA A 376 -10.26 6.33 11.82
C ALA A 376 -11.34 6.47 12.91
N LEU A 377 -12.37 5.62 12.87
CA LEU A 377 -13.41 5.58 13.91
C LEU A 377 -12.86 5.16 15.27
N ASN A 378 -12.01 4.13 15.31
CA ASN A 378 -11.35 3.69 16.53
C ASN A 378 -10.45 4.78 17.13
N PHE A 379 -9.70 5.49 16.29
CA PHE A 379 -8.88 6.62 16.73
C PHE A 379 -9.74 7.74 17.31
N ALA A 380 -10.81 8.14 16.62
CA ALA A 380 -11.74 9.14 17.12
C ALA A 380 -12.40 8.71 18.45
N TRP A 381 -12.76 7.44 18.59
CA TRP A 381 -13.34 6.91 19.80
C TRP A 381 -12.37 6.89 20.98
N GLN A 382 -11.12 6.48 20.76
CA GLN A 382 -10.08 6.50 21.81
C GLN A 382 -9.80 7.93 22.27
N GLN A 383 -9.61 8.86 21.33
CA GLN A 383 -9.34 10.26 21.66
C GLN A 383 -10.49 10.90 22.44
N ALA A 384 -11.73 10.46 22.20
CA ALA A 384 -12.89 10.94 22.92
C ALA A 384 -12.97 10.45 24.37
N ARG A 385 -12.42 9.26 24.67
CA ARG A 385 -12.40 8.68 26.04
C ARG A 385 -11.26 9.19 26.90
N GLU A 386 -10.20 9.73 26.30
CA GLU A 386 -9.07 10.33 27.03
C GLU A 386 -9.38 11.72 27.63
N LEU A 387 -10.57 12.26 27.39
CA LEU A 387 -10.98 13.54 27.97
C LEU A 387 -11.45 13.34 29.41
N TYR A 388 -10.75 13.95 30.37
CA TYR A 388 -11.07 13.90 31.80
C TYR A 388 -10.84 15.26 32.49
N ALA A 389 -11.40 15.40 33.69
CA ALA A 389 -11.33 16.59 34.52
C ALA A 389 -10.80 16.22 35.90
N ASP A 390 -9.75 16.89 36.36
CA ASP A 390 -9.32 16.81 37.75
C ASP A 390 -10.07 17.86 38.58
N GLU A 391 -10.70 17.41 39.66
CA GLU A 391 -11.48 18.27 40.55
C GLU A 391 -10.64 18.69 41.76
N HIS A 392 -10.56 20.00 42.00
CA HIS A 392 -9.90 20.55 43.18
C HIS A 392 -10.82 21.56 43.86
N LEU A 393 -10.99 21.42 45.17
CA LEU A 393 -11.70 22.39 45.99
C LEU A 393 -10.67 23.39 46.53
N GLU A 394 -10.87 24.67 46.22
CA GLU A 394 -9.97 25.73 46.66
C GLU A 394 -10.30 26.17 48.10
N ALA A 395 -9.33 26.81 48.75
CA ALA A 395 -9.46 27.24 50.15
C ALA A 395 -10.57 28.29 50.36
N ASP A 396 -11.00 28.96 49.29
CA ASP A 396 -12.10 29.93 49.29
C ASP A 396 -13.49 29.27 49.11
N GLY A 397 -13.55 27.95 48.99
CA GLY A 397 -14.78 27.18 48.77
C GLY A 397 -15.24 27.12 47.31
N SER A 398 -14.46 27.68 46.37
CA SER A 398 -14.70 27.51 44.93
C SER A 398 -14.17 26.16 44.43
N LYS A 399 -14.70 25.69 43.30
CA LYS A 399 -14.27 24.42 42.67
C LYS A 399 -13.56 24.68 41.36
N LEU A 400 -12.37 24.11 41.21
CA LEU A 400 -11.55 24.15 40.01
C LEU A 400 -11.61 22.80 39.29
N TYR A 401 -12.05 22.82 38.02
CA TYR A 401 -11.96 21.71 37.09
C TYR A 401 -10.78 21.93 36.15
N ARG A 402 -9.74 21.10 36.23
CA ARG A 402 -8.62 21.10 35.27
C ARG A 402 -8.87 20.08 34.18
N LEU A 403 -9.01 20.55 32.94
CA LEU A 403 -9.41 19.70 31.83
C LEU A 403 -8.22 19.25 31.01
N HIS A 404 -8.20 17.96 30.72
CA HIS A 404 -7.18 17.30 29.93
C HIS A 404 -7.81 16.62 28.70
N GLY A 405 -7.10 16.68 27.57
CA GLY A 405 -7.46 15.96 26.34
C GLY A 405 -8.01 16.86 25.23
N THR A 406 -8.91 16.30 24.41
CA THR A 406 -9.39 16.94 23.19
C THR A 406 -10.91 17.01 23.15
N LEU A 407 -11.46 18.22 23.07
CA LEU A 407 -12.89 18.49 22.94
C LEU A 407 -13.27 18.66 21.46
N PHE A 408 -14.14 17.77 20.99
CA PHE A 408 -14.69 17.73 19.63
C PHE A 408 -16.02 16.96 19.63
N PHE A 409 -16.69 16.82 18.49
CA PHE A 409 -18.03 16.25 18.37
C PHE A 409 -18.24 14.95 19.16
N ALA A 410 -17.28 14.02 19.11
CA ALA A 410 -17.37 12.73 19.80
C ALA A 410 -17.15 12.80 21.32
N SER A 411 -16.45 13.81 21.82
CA SER A 411 -16.15 13.98 23.25
C SER A 411 -17.07 14.97 23.97
N THR A 412 -18.02 15.60 23.28
CA THR A 412 -18.98 16.55 23.87
C THR A 412 -19.80 15.97 25.01
N THR A 413 -20.36 14.78 24.84
CA THR A 413 -21.18 14.12 25.87
C THR A 413 -20.33 13.65 27.05
N PRO A 414 -19.21 12.93 26.85
CA PRO A 414 -18.26 12.62 27.92
C PRO A 414 -17.82 13.85 28.71
N PHE A 415 -17.56 14.98 28.04
CA PHE A 415 -17.19 16.25 28.67
C PHE A 415 -18.31 16.80 29.55
N LEU A 416 -19.54 16.92 29.03
CA LEU A 416 -20.65 17.50 29.78
C LEU A 416 -21.04 16.68 31.01
N ASN A 417 -20.78 15.38 31.01
CA ASN A 417 -21.11 14.48 32.11
C ASN A 417 -20.09 14.51 33.27
N GLN A 418 -18.98 15.25 33.14
CA GLN A 418 -17.97 15.39 34.20
C GLN A 418 -18.32 16.49 35.20
N PHE A 419 -19.36 17.26 34.91
CA PHE A 419 -19.78 18.40 35.71
C PHE A 419 -21.10 18.09 36.39
N ASP A 420 -21.21 18.50 37.65
CA ASP A 420 -22.43 18.39 38.43
C ASP A 420 -22.94 19.78 38.87
N PRO A 421 -23.67 20.49 37.98
CA PRO A 421 -24.20 21.80 38.29
C PRO A 421 -25.18 21.82 39.47
N ALA A 422 -25.71 20.68 39.93
CA ALA A 422 -26.60 20.65 41.09
C ALA A 422 -25.80 20.70 42.40
N ASN A 423 -24.71 19.94 42.50
CA ASN A 423 -23.94 19.79 43.74
C ASN A 423 -22.70 20.70 43.84
N ASP A 424 -22.28 21.34 42.75
CA ASP A 424 -21.09 22.21 42.77
C ASP A 424 -21.26 23.52 43.59
N PRO A 425 -20.19 24.18 44.05
CA PRO A 425 -20.29 25.45 44.75
C PRO A 425 -20.75 26.61 43.84
N ALA A 426 -21.06 27.76 44.45
CA ALA A 426 -21.55 28.95 43.72
C ALA A 426 -20.56 29.50 42.70
N GLN A 427 -19.25 29.31 42.92
CA GLN A 427 -18.20 29.68 41.98
C GLN A 427 -17.46 28.45 41.50
N VAL A 428 -17.46 28.25 40.17
CA VAL A 428 -16.77 27.15 39.51
C VAL A 428 -15.84 27.70 38.44
N THR A 429 -14.60 27.22 38.43
CA THR A 429 -13.59 27.61 37.46
C THR A 429 -13.21 26.42 36.57
N LEU A 430 -13.31 26.57 35.25
CA LEU A 430 -12.74 25.67 34.26
C LEU A 430 -11.35 26.15 33.87
N ASP A 431 -10.32 25.31 34.07
CA ASP A 431 -9.00 25.53 33.49
C ASP A 431 -8.82 24.70 32.21
N CYS A 432 -8.77 25.40 31.07
CA CYS A 432 -8.62 24.80 29.75
C CYS A 432 -7.16 24.74 29.27
N ARG A 433 -6.16 24.94 30.16
CA ARG A 433 -4.74 24.98 29.78
C ARG A 433 -4.26 23.74 29.02
N HIS A 434 -4.78 22.56 29.36
CA HIS A 434 -4.44 21.28 28.74
C HIS A 434 -5.55 20.71 27.84
N LEU A 435 -6.54 21.54 27.49
CA LEU A 435 -7.68 21.15 26.67
C LEU A 435 -7.57 21.74 25.26
N SER A 436 -7.62 20.87 24.26
CA SER A 436 -7.64 21.27 22.84
C SER A 436 -9.06 21.29 22.29
N PHE A 437 -9.51 22.41 21.71
CA PHE A 437 -10.80 22.49 21.01
C PHE A 437 -10.56 22.34 19.50
N VAL A 438 -11.28 21.43 18.86
CA VAL A 438 -11.02 21.07 17.46
C VAL A 438 -12.08 21.63 16.52
N ASP A 439 -13.35 21.49 16.85
CA ASP A 439 -14.48 21.78 15.96
C ASP A 439 -15.52 22.73 16.59
N TYR A 440 -16.59 22.98 15.85
CA TYR A 440 -17.71 23.82 16.30
C TYR A 440 -18.48 23.18 17.48
N SER A 441 -18.58 21.85 17.51
CA SER A 441 -19.26 21.11 18.57
C SER A 441 -18.62 21.34 19.94
N ALA A 442 -17.29 21.54 19.99
CA ALA A 442 -16.58 21.90 21.21
C ALA A 442 -17.03 23.24 21.80
N ILE A 443 -17.35 24.22 20.95
CA ILE A 443 -17.86 25.53 21.36
C ILE A 443 -19.30 25.42 21.85
N ALA A 444 -20.13 24.67 21.12
CA ALA A 444 -21.52 24.40 21.51
C ALA A 444 -21.58 23.69 22.88
N ALA A 445 -20.67 22.74 23.14
CA ALA A 445 -20.58 22.06 24.42
C ALA A 445 -20.23 23.02 25.57
N LEU A 446 -19.26 23.93 25.37
CA LEU A 446 -18.91 24.93 26.39
C LEU A 446 -20.08 25.89 26.68
N MET A 447 -20.81 26.31 25.64
CA MET A 447 -22.01 27.14 25.83
C MET A 447 -23.11 26.40 26.58
N THR A 448 -23.36 25.14 26.21
CA THR A 448 -24.31 24.28 26.90
C THR A 448 -23.95 24.14 28.38
N LEU A 449 -22.67 23.98 28.70
CA LEU A 449 -22.20 23.91 30.08
C LEU A 449 -22.44 25.23 30.83
N ARG A 450 -22.10 26.37 30.21
CA ARG A 450 -22.35 27.70 30.79
C ARG A 450 -23.83 27.93 31.08
N GLU A 451 -24.71 27.55 30.16
CA GLU A 451 -26.16 27.64 30.36
C GLU A 451 -26.66 26.74 31.51
N ARG A 452 -26.10 25.54 31.67
CA ARG A 452 -26.44 24.65 32.80
C ARG A 452 -26.09 25.27 34.15
N TYR A 453 -24.89 25.84 34.29
CA TYR A 453 -24.51 26.53 35.53
C TYR A 453 -25.30 27.82 35.76
N ALA A 454 -25.56 28.60 34.71
CA ALA A 454 -26.37 29.81 34.82
C ALA A 454 -27.81 29.50 35.28
N LYS A 455 -28.43 28.44 34.74
CA LYS A 455 -29.75 27.98 35.20
C LYS A 455 -29.75 27.49 36.65
N ALA A 456 -28.64 26.96 37.13
CA ALA A 456 -28.45 26.57 38.53
C ALA A 456 -28.11 27.76 39.46
N GLY A 457 -28.04 28.99 38.92
CA GLY A 457 -27.67 30.19 39.70
C GLY A 457 -26.20 30.25 40.11
N LYS A 458 -25.32 29.52 39.42
CA LYS A 458 -23.89 29.40 39.73
C LYS A 458 -23.05 30.14 38.68
N HIS A 459 -21.94 30.73 39.11
CA HIS A 459 -21.01 31.44 38.24
C HIS A 459 -19.92 30.50 37.71
N LEU A 460 -19.85 30.37 36.39
CA LEU A 460 -18.83 29.58 35.69
C LEU A 460 -17.76 30.49 35.07
N ARG A 461 -16.53 30.42 35.56
CA ARG A 461 -15.38 31.13 35.01
C ARG A 461 -14.55 30.20 34.14
N VAL A 462 -14.10 30.66 32.97
CA VAL A 462 -13.25 29.85 32.08
C VAL A 462 -11.87 30.51 31.94
N LEU A 463 -10.81 29.75 32.22
CA LEU A 463 -9.41 30.18 32.19
C LEU A 463 -8.62 29.47 31.08
N HIS A 464 -7.51 30.10 30.69
CA HIS A 464 -6.51 29.58 29.72
C HIS A 464 -7.09 29.08 28.39
N LEU A 465 -8.14 29.72 27.90
CA LEU A 465 -8.66 29.42 26.56
C LEU A 465 -7.62 29.75 25.49
N SER A 466 -7.39 28.85 24.54
CA SER A 466 -6.46 29.11 23.44
C SER A 466 -6.89 30.32 22.58
N GLU A 467 -5.94 31.04 22.00
CA GLU A 467 -6.23 32.17 21.11
C GLU A 467 -7.08 31.78 19.89
N ARG A 468 -6.93 30.55 19.39
CA ARG A 468 -7.77 30.00 18.32
C ARG A 468 -9.23 29.88 18.77
N CYS A 469 -9.47 29.40 19.98
CA CYS A 469 -10.82 29.30 20.57
C CYS A 469 -11.43 30.68 20.80
N LYS A 470 -10.66 31.63 21.35
CA LYS A 470 -11.14 33.01 21.55
C LYS A 470 -11.58 33.65 20.24
N LYS A 471 -10.82 33.45 19.15
CA LYS A 471 -11.20 33.93 17.81
C LYS A 471 -12.48 33.28 17.27
N LEU A 472 -12.66 31.98 17.49
CA LEU A 472 -13.88 31.28 17.09
C LEU A 472 -15.11 31.73 17.89
N LEU A 473 -14.98 31.90 19.21
CA LEU A 473 -16.04 32.42 20.08
C LEU A 473 -16.46 33.84 19.72
N LYS A 474 -15.48 34.71 19.43
CA LYS A 474 -15.74 36.08 18.95
C LYS A 474 -16.52 36.09 17.63
N ARG A 475 -16.17 35.20 16.69
CA ARG A 475 -16.91 35.04 15.42
C ARG A 475 -18.32 34.48 15.63
N ALA A 476 -18.51 33.62 16.63
CA ALA A 476 -19.81 33.05 16.99
C ALA A 476 -20.70 34.02 17.81
N LYS A 477 -20.29 35.29 18.01
CA LYS A 477 -21.02 36.32 18.79
C LYS A 477 -21.38 35.90 20.22
N VAL A 478 -20.55 35.08 20.85
CA VAL A 478 -20.72 34.69 22.25
C VAL A 478 -20.09 35.76 23.12
N HIS A 479 -20.90 36.53 23.85
CA HIS A 479 -20.39 37.61 24.70
C HIS A 479 -19.55 37.08 25.87
N HIS A 480 -18.46 37.81 26.12
CA HIS A 480 -17.55 37.68 27.25
C HIS A 480 -18.10 38.54 28.39
N ASP A 481 -18.88 37.97 29.29
CA ASP A 481 -19.08 38.51 30.63
C ASP A 481 -18.78 37.39 31.64
#